data_AF-A0A3D1J971-F1
#
_entry.id   AF-A0A3D1J971-F1
#
_cell.length_a   1.000
_cell.length_b   1.000
_cell.length_c   1.000
_cell.angle_alpha   90.00
_cell.angle_beta   90.00
_cell.angle_gamma   90.00
#
_symmetry.space_group_name_H-M   'P 1'
#
loop_
_entity.id
_entity.type
_entity.pdbx_description
1 polymer ?
#
loop_
_entity_poly.entity_id
_entity_poly.type
_entity_poly.pdbx_seq_one_letter_code
_entity_poly.pdbx_strand_id
1 'polypeptide(L)'
;MNMATDKFQLVGSLLRPQDLLDYKNKIEHRDDIHYPFYDAFPGYQETESKAIENIISAQKAHGLTVITDGEHGRSMWHLDFLWGLDGVERYIADRGYAFEDLDGGDFETRKDIGIRITKPLSGKNHHYLTLFKETKAQAGEDTVKITVWG
;
A
#
# COMPACT_ATOMS: atom_id res chain seq x y z
N MET A 1 31.76 13.42 0.32
CA MET A 1 30.66 12.48 0.65
C MET A 1 30.27 11.78 -0.64
N ASN A 2 30.42 10.47 -0.70
CA ASN A 2 30.11 9.69 -1.90
C ASN A 2 28.57 9.61 -1.99
N MET A 3 27.96 10.37 -2.89
CA MET A 3 26.51 10.27 -3.13
C MET A 3 26.23 8.84 -3.59
N ALA A 4 25.27 8.14 -2.96
CA ALA A 4 24.87 6.83 -3.46
C ALA A 4 24.36 7.00 -4.90
N THR A 5 24.98 6.29 -5.83
CA THR A 5 24.49 6.25 -7.21
C THR A 5 23.14 5.53 -7.24
N ASP A 6 22.30 5.85 -8.22
CA ASP A 6 21.06 5.15 -8.58
C ASP A 6 21.15 3.62 -8.73
N LYS A 7 22.37 3.06 -8.68
CA LYS A 7 22.70 1.62 -8.63
C LYS A 7 22.19 0.90 -7.39
N PHE A 8 21.81 1.59 -6.31
CA PHE A 8 21.18 0.98 -5.14
C PHE A 8 19.79 1.56 -4.91
N GLN A 9 18.77 0.71 -5.02
CA GLN A 9 17.37 1.09 -4.85
C GLN A 9 16.65 0.03 -4.02
N LEU A 10 15.70 0.48 -3.22
CA LEU A 10 14.76 -0.41 -2.53
C LEU A 10 13.73 -0.93 -3.53
N VAL A 11 13.23 -2.15 -3.34
CA VAL A 11 12.23 -2.74 -4.24
C VAL A 11 10.87 -2.04 -4.07
N GLY A 12 10.44 -1.80 -2.83
CA GLY A 12 9.16 -1.18 -2.51
C GLY A 12 8.93 -1.16 -0.99
N SER A 13 8.26 -2.20 -0.51
CA SER A 13 7.80 -2.33 0.89
C SER A 13 8.90 -2.27 1.95
N LEU A 14 8.58 -1.59 3.06
CA LEU A 14 9.39 -1.50 4.27
C LEU A 14 8.56 -1.86 5.50
N LEU A 15 9.23 -2.11 6.63
CA LEU A 15 8.57 -2.51 7.88
C LEU A 15 7.76 -1.34 8.45
N ARG A 16 6.45 -1.56 8.61
CA ARG A 16 5.54 -0.56 9.19
C ARG A 16 5.79 -0.38 10.69
N PRO A 17 5.66 0.84 11.22
CA PRO A 17 5.61 1.06 12.65
C PRO A 17 4.34 0.44 13.26
N GLN A 18 4.41 0.11 14.55
CA GLN A 18 3.36 -0.66 15.24
C GLN A 18 1.99 0.04 15.21
N ASP A 19 1.96 1.37 15.36
CA ASP A 19 0.74 2.17 15.32
C ASP A 19 0.01 2.08 13.98
N LEU A 20 0.74 2.11 12.87
CA LEU A 20 0.17 1.89 11.53
C LEU A 20 -0.28 0.44 11.35
N LEU A 21 0.50 -0.52 11.84
CA LEU A 21 0.13 -1.95 11.78
C LEU A 21 -1.19 -2.22 12.52
N ASP A 22 -1.42 -1.56 13.66
CA ASP A 22 -2.66 -1.68 14.41
C ASP A 22 -3.89 -1.24 13.58
N TYR A 23 -3.77 -0.18 12.77
CA TYR A 23 -4.84 0.19 11.83
C TYR A 23 -5.01 -0.82 10.71
N LYS A 24 -3.93 -1.34 10.12
CA LYS A 24 -4.01 -2.37 9.06
C LYS A 24 -4.72 -3.63 9.58
N ASN A 25 -4.42 -4.04 10.81
CA ASN A 25 -5.10 -5.15 11.48
C ASN A 25 -6.59 -4.86 11.70
N LYS A 26 -6.97 -3.64 12.10
CA LYS A 26 -8.38 -3.25 12.23
C LYS A 26 -9.12 -3.28 10.89
N ILE A 27 -8.50 -2.79 9.81
CA ILE A 27 -9.07 -2.78 8.45
C ILE A 27 -9.34 -4.21 7.96
N GLU A 28 -8.40 -5.13 8.20
CA GLU A 28 -8.52 -6.54 7.81
C GLU A 28 -9.76 -7.23 8.40
N HIS A 29 -10.20 -6.81 9.59
CA HIS A 29 -11.36 -7.39 10.28
C HIS A 29 -12.68 -6.64 10.05
N ARG A 30 -12.72 -5.70 9.10
CA ARG A 30 -13.94 -4.94 8.77
C ARG A 30 -14.41 -5.26 7.37
N ASP A 31 -15.68 -5.65 7.26
CA ASP A 31 -16.33 -5.96 5.98
C ASP A 31 -17.15 -4.78 5.43
N ASP A 32 -17.46 -3.79 6.26
CA ASP A 32 -18.36 -2.64 6.00
C ASP A 32 -17.63 -1.34 5.65
N ILE A 33 -16.39 -1.44 5.16
CA ILE A 33 -15.55 -0.30 4.80
C ILE A 33 -15.04 -0.43 3.37
N HIS A 34 -14.80 0.72 2.72
CA HIS A 34 -14.41 0.81 1.32
C HIS A 34 -13.02 1.44 1.17
N TYR A 35 -12.26 0.94 0.20
CA TYR A 35 -10.97 1.50 -0.18
C TYR A 35 -11.15 2.97 -0.64
N PRO A 36 -10.26 3.92 -0.28
CA PRO A 36 -8.95 3.78 0.39
C PRO A 36 -8.99 3.69 1.94
N PHE A 37 -10.14 3.41 2.55
CA PHE A 37 -10.34 3.19 3.99
C PHE A 37 -10.10 4.39 4.92
N TYR A 38 -9.74 5.57 4.40
CA TYR A 38 -9.45 6.74 5.24
C TYR A 38 -10.63 7.21 6.09
N ASP A 39 -11.87 7.03 5.61
CA ASP A 39 -13.08 7.41 6.36
C ASP A 39 -13.47 6.39 7.44
N ALA A 40 -12.84 5.21 7.47
CA ALA A 40 -13.23 4.12 8.37
C ALA A 40 -12.77 4.33 9.81
N PHE A 41 -11.64 5.01 10.00
CA PHE A 41 -11.00 5.18 11.30
C PHE A 41 -10.38 6.57 11.44
N PRO A 42 -10.84 7.39 12.40
CA PRO A 42 -10.20 8.67 12.69
C PRO A 42 -8.71 8.49 13.01
N GLY A 43 -7.85 9.32 12.43
CA GLY A 43 -6.40 9.29 12.68
C GLY A 43 -5.62 8.34 11.77
N TYR A 44 -6.27 7.47 10.99
CA TYR A 44 -5.58 6.49 10.15
C TYR A 44 -4.73 7.16 9.06
N GLN A 45 -5.30 8.12 8.33
CA GLN A 45 -4.59 8.81 7.25
C GLN A 45 -3.41 9.63 7.79
N GLU A 46 -3.56 10.23 8.97
CA GLU A 46 -2.51 11.00 9.65
C GLU A 46 -1.37 10.08 10.11
N THR A 47 -1.69 8.94 10.73
CA THR A 47 -0.69 7.93 11.13
C THR A 47 0.05 7.39 9.92
N GLU A 48 -0.66 7.07 8.83
CA GLU A 48 -0.07 6.62 7.58
C GLU A 48 0.88 7.68 6.98
N SER A 49 0.40 8.92 6.87
CA SER A 49 1.18 10.04 6.36
C SER A 49 2.44 10.27 7.18
N LYS A 50 2.34 10.17 8.52
CA LYS A 50 3.51 10.30 9.40
C LYS A 50 4.51 9.17 9.23
N ALA A 51 4.02 7.94 9.07
CA ALA A 51 4.88 6.79 8.82
C ALA A 51 5.63 6.90 7.48
N ILE A 52 4.98 7.44 6.44
CA ILE A 52 5.60 7.71 5.14
C ILE A 52 6.66 8.81 5.25
N GLU A 53 6.36 9.91 5.95
CA GLU A 53 7.33 10.99 6.18
C GLU A 53 8.60 10.48 6.89
N ASN A 54 8.42 9.65 7.92
CA ASN A 54 9.52 9.08 8.67
C ASN A 54 10.39 8.17 7.79
N ILE A 55 9.80 7.33 6.94
CA ILE A 55 10.57 6.40 6.10
C ILE A 55 11.27 7.11 4.95
N ILE A 56 10.68 8.15 4.38
CA ILE A 56 11.34 9.02 3.39
C ILE A 56 12.55 9.72 4.03
N SER A 57 12.37 10.26 5.23
CA SER A 57 13.46 10.92 5.97
C SER A 57 14.61 9.95 6.29
N ALA A 58 14.28 8.72 6.69
CA ALA A 58 15.28 7.68 6.93
C ALA A 58 16.05 7.30 5.65
N GLN A 59 15.35 7.10 4.52
CA GLN A 59 15.97 6.79 3.23
C GLN A 59 16.98 7.89 2.82
N LYS A 60 16.60 9.17 2.98
CA LYS A 60 17.47 10.33 2.74
C LYS A 60 18.68 10.36 3.66
N ALA A 61 18.49 10.12 4.96
CA ALA A 61 19.57 10.06 5.95
C ALA A 61 20.59 8.95 5.65
N HIS A 62 20.14 7.86 5.02
CA HIS A 62 21.00 6.77 4.54
C HIS A 62 21.57 7.01 3.12
N GLY A 63 21.32 8.18 2.53
CA GLY A 63 21.89 8.59 1.26
C GLY A 63 21.23 7.94 0.03
N LEU A 64 20.03 7.37 0.15
CA LEU A 64 19.30 6.83 -1.00
C LEU A 64 18.79 7.95 -1.91
N THR A 65 18.97 7.79 -3.21
CA THR A 65 18.64 8.79 -4.24
C THR A 65 17.36 8.47 -5.03
N VAL A 66 16.83 7.24 -4.87
CA VAL A 66 15.51 6.82 -5.36
C VAL A 66 14.65 6.47 -4.17
N ILE A 67 13.68 7.32 -3.88
CA ILE A 67 12.82 7.29 -2.69
C ILE A 67 11.52 6.52 -2.98
N THR A 68 11.11 5.69 -2.04
CA THR A 68 9.80 5.00 -2.04
C THR A 68 8.94 5.46 -0.85
N ASP A 69 7.63 5.23 -0.93
CA ASP A 69 6.67 5.39 0.19
C ASP A 69 6.75 4.24 1.22
N GLY A 70 7.67 3.29 1.03
CA GLY A 70 7.76 2.06 1.82
C GLY A 70 6.53 1.16 1.74
N GLU A 71 5.59 1.41 0.82
CA GLU A 71 4.27 0.77 0.76
C GLU A 71 3.49 0.79 2.09
N HIS A 72 3.77 1.78 2.94
CA HIS A 72 3.13 1.93 4.24
C HIS A 72 1.61 2.10 4.09
N GLY A 73 1.18 2.79 3.03
CA GLY A 73 -0.25 3.02 2.78
C GLY A 73 -1.04 1.81 2.28
N ARG A 74 -0.39 0.70 1.95
CA ARG A 74 -1.04 -0.43 1.29
C ARG A 74 -1.38 -1.53 2.28
N SER A 75 -2.50 -2.22 2.11
CA SER A 75 -2.77 -3.49 2.79
C SER A 75 -2.11 -4.63 2.02
N MET A 76 -2.37 -4.70 0.71
CA MET A 76 -1.86 -5.69 -0.22
C MET A 76 -1.46 -5.01 -1.53
N TRP A 77 -0.20 -5.14 -1.93
CA TRP A 77 0.40 -4.38 -3.05
C TRP A 77 -0.42 -4.40 -4.36
N HIS A 78 -1.09 -5.52 -4.65
CA HIS A 78 -1.87 -5.72 -5.87
C HIS A 78 -3.33 -5.30 -5.73
N LEU A 79 -3.98 -5.66 -4.64
CA LEU A 79 -5.40 -5.41 -4.45
C LEU A 79 -5.72 -3.94 -4.15
N ASP A 80 -4.88 -3.25 -3.39
CA ASP A 80 -5.05 -1.81 -3.15
C ASP A 80 -5.03 -1.02 -4.47
N PHE A 81 -4.18 -1.43 -5.42
CA PHE A 81 -4.18 -0.84 -6.75
C PHE A 81 -5.48 -1.18 -7.50
N LEU A 82 -5.88 -2.44 -7.52
CA LEU A 82 -7.11 -2.85 -8.21
C LEU A 82 -8.36 -2.19 -7.65
N TRP A 83 -8.49 -2.07 -6.33
CA TRP A 83 -9.60 -1.38 -5.66
C TRP A 83 -9.62 0.14 -5.87
N GLY A 84 -8.51 0.72 -6.32
CA GLY A 84 -8.46 2.14 -6.70
C GLY A 84 -9.01 2.42 -8.10
N LEU A 85 -9.27 1.39 -8.92
CA LEU A 85 -9.87 1.54 -10.24
C LEU A 85 -11.37 1.81 -10.13
N ASP A 86 -11.86 2.78 -10.91
CA ASP A 86 -13.30 2.98 -11.04
C ASP A 86 -13.93 1.72 -11.66
N GLY A 87 -15.01 1.24 -11.05
CA GLY A 87 -15.70 0.00 -11.45
C GLY A 87 -15.16 -1.27 -10.80
N VAL A 88 -14.21 -1.16 -9.86
CA VAL A 88 -13.77 -2.25 -9.00
C VAL A 88 -14.22 -2.00 -7.55
N GLU A 89 -14.71 -3.05 -6.90
CA GLU A 89 -15.00 -3.06 -5.47
C GLU A 89 -14.28 -4.22 -4.77
N ARG A 90 -13.86 -3.97 -3.51
CA ARG A 90 -13.41 -5.03 -2.60
C ARG A 90 -14.55 -6.00 -2.36
N TYR A 91 -14.35 -7.26 -2.71
CA TYR A 91 -15.34 -8.31 -2.52
C TYR A 91 -14.96 -9.22 -1.34
N ILE A 92 -15.87 -9.29 -0.38
CA ILE A 92 -15.78 -10.18 0.77
C ILE A 92 -16.51 -11.49 0.42
N ALA A 93 -15.76 -12.58 0.31
CA ALA A 93 -16.30 -13.92 0.13
C ALA A 93 -16.65 -14.58 1.47
N ASP A 94 -17.34 -15.73 1.43
CA ASP A 94 -17.60 -16.53 2.63
C ASP A 94 -16.30 -17.17 3.18
N ARG A 95 -15.38 -17.52 2.28
CA ARG A 95 -14.07 -18.13 2.54
C ARG A 95 -13.02 -17.61 1.57
N GLY A 96 -11.75 -17.66 1.97
CA GLY A 96 -10.60 -17.40 1.12
C GLY A 96 -10.31 -18.55 0.15
N TYR A 97 -9.26 -18.39 -0.64
CA TYR A 97 -8.75 -19.45 -1.49
C TYR A 97 -7.92 -20.44 -0.67
N ALA A 98 -8.14 -21.73 -0.89
CA ALA A 98 -7.36 -22.79 -0.27
C ALA A 98 -6.09 -23.07 -1.09
N PHE A 99 -4.96 -23.17 -0.39
CA PHE A 99 -3.66 -23.55 -0.90
C PHE A 99 -3.06 -24.64 -0.02
N GLU A 100 -2.15 -25.44 -0.59
CA GLU A 100 -1.29 -26.33 0.19
C GLU A 100 -0.12 -25.51 0.73
N ASP A 101 0.12 -25.58 2.04
CA ASP A 101 1.26 -24.95 2.70
C ASP A 101 2.53 -25.81 2.51
N LEU A 102 3.70 -25.25 2.79
CA LEU A 102 5.00 -25.88 2.57
C LEU A 102 5.21 -27.18 3.36
N ASP A 103 4.46 -27.37 4.44
CA ASP A 103 4.46 -28.59 5.26
C ASP A 103 3.42 -29.63 4.82
N GLY A 104 2.67 -29.36 3.73
CA GLY A 104 1.57 -30.18 3.26
C GLY A 104 0.25 -29.95 4.01
N GLY A 105 0.18 -28.93 4.87
CA GLY A 105 -1.05 -28.47 5.52
C GLY A 105 -1.93 -27.63 4.61
N ASP A 106 -3.12 -27.27 5.11
CA ASP A 106 -4.05 -26.38 4.42
C ASP A 106 -3.82 -24.92 4.86
N PHE A 107 -3.61 -24.03 3.88
CA PHE A 107 -3.60 -22.59 4.08
C PHE A 107 -4.81 -21.95 3.38
N GLU A 108 -5.62 -21.19 4.11
CA GLU A 108 -6.69 -20.39 3.54
C GLU A 108 -6.28 -18.91 3.55
N THR A 109 -6.35 -18.25 2.39
CA THR A 109 -6.11 -16.80 2.32
C THR A 109 -7.16 -16.01 3.09
N ARG A 110 -6.94 -14.70 3.25
CA ARG A 110 -8.02 -13.78 3.65
C ARG A 110 -9.23 -13.90 2.71
N LYS A 111 -10.43 -13.74 3.26
CA LYS A 111 -11.71 -13.78 2.50
C LYS A 111 -11.99 -12.51 1.70
N ASP A 112 -11.26 -11.43 1.96
CA ASP A 112 -11.45 -10.11 1.34
C ASP A 112 -10.53 -9.84 0.14
N ILE A 113 -9.89 -10.89 -0.41
CA ILE A 113 -9.01 -10.78 -1.58
C ILE A 113 -9.73 -10.85 -2.92
N GLY A 114 -11.07 -10.95 -2.88
CA GLY A 114 -11.91 -10.97 -4.07
C GLY A 114 -12.03 -9.59 -4.71
N ILE A 115 -12.29 -9.59 -6.02
CA ILE A 115 -12.55 -8.39 -6.82
C ILE A 115 -13.93 -8.54 -7.45
N ARG A 116 -14.77 -7.52 -7.32
CA ARG A 116 -16.03 -7.42 -8.06
C ARG A 116 -15.96 -6.29 -9.07
N ILE A 117 -16.20 -6.62 -10.34
CA ILE A 117 -16.34 -5.62 -11.41
C ILE A 117 -17.81 -5.20 -11.47
N THR A 118 -18.08 -3.92 -11.25
CA THR A 118 -19.46 -3.39 -11.19
C THR A 118 -19.86 -2.57 -12.41
N LYS A 119 -18.88 -2.10 -13.20
CA LYS A 119 -19.06 -1.30 -14.43
C LYS A 119 -17.76 -1.27 -15.26
N PRO A 120 -17.74 -0.65 -16.46
CA PRO A 120 -16.51 -0.49 -17.23
C PRO A 120 -15.40 0.19 -16.43
N LEU A 121 -14.18 -0.33 -16.55
CA LEU A 121 -13.05 0.06 -15.73
C LEU A 121 -12.44 1.39 -16.16
N SER A 122 -11.99 2.21 -15.20
CA SER A 122 -11.25 3.45 -15.47
C SER A 122 -10.20 3.75 -14.41
N GLY A 123 -8.99 4.10 -14.85
CA GLY A 123 -7.90 4.58 -13.98
C GLY A 123 -7.86 6.11 -13.80
N LYS A 124 -8.85 6.86 -14.29
CA LYS A 124 -8.90 8.31 -14.10
C LYS A 124 -9.05 8.62 -12.61
N ASN A 125 -8.24 9.56 -12.09
CA ASN A 125 -8.23 9.98 -10.70
C ASN A 125 -7.90 8.86 -9.69
N HIS A 126 -7.16 7.84 -10.13
CA HIS A 126 -6.73 6.74 -9.27
C HIS A 126 -5.98 7.23 -8.02
N HIS A 127 -6.26 6.65 -6.85
CA HIS A 127 -5.68 7.06 -5.56
C HIS A 127 -4.14 7.08 -5.58
N TYR A 128 -3.50 6.15 -6.30
CA TYR A 128 -2.04 6.11 -6.44
C TYR A 128 -1.44 7.38 -7.08
N LEU A 129 -2.21 8.17 -7.84
CA LEU A 129 -1.76 9.48 -8.33
C LEU A 129 -1.59 10.48 -7.18
N THR A 130 -2.46 10.42 -6.17
CA THR A 130 -2.36 11.22 -4.94
C THR A 130 -1.13 10.79 -4.15
N LEU A 131 -0.98 9.48 -3.91
CA LEU A 131 0.18 8.92 -3.20
C LEU A 131 1.51 9.32 -3.86
N PHE A 132 1.59 9.26 -5.20
CA PHE A 132 2.78 9.69 -5.93
C PHE A 132 3.08 11.18 -5.71
N LYS A 133 2.07 12.05 -5.81
CA LYS A 133 2.24 13.50 -5.63
C LYS A 133 2.70 13.83 -4.21
N GLU A 134 2.11 13.21 -3.20
CA GLU A 134 2.48 13.40 -1.79
C GLU A 134 3.91 12.92 -1.53
N THR A 135 4.25 11.72 -2.01
CA THR A 135 5.62 11.18 -1.92
C THR A 135 6.62 12.10 -2.61
N LYS A 136 6.30 12.61 -3.81
CA LYS A 136 7.16 13.53 -4.55
C LYS A 136 7.34 14.87 -3.85
N ALA A 137 6.28 15.41 -3.25
CA ALA A 137 6.37 16.63 -2.45
C ALA A 137 7.36 16.47 -1.27
N GLN A 138 7.33 15.32 -0.59
CA GLN A 138 8.25 15.02 0.53
C GLN A 138 9.67 14.66 0.07
N ALA A 139 9.81 14.00 -1.08
CA ALA A 139 11.09 13.66 -1.67
C ALA A 139 11.84 14.90 -2.20
N GLY A 140 11.14 15.96 -2.61
CA GLY A 140 11.78 17.16 -3.18
C GLY A 140 12.41 16.84 -4.53
N GLU A 141 13.71 17.13 -4.69
CA GLU A 141 14.43 16.90 -5.95
C GLU A 141 14.74 15.41 -6.21
N ASP A 142 14.71 14.56 -5.18
CA ASP A 142 15.00 13.14 -5.33
C ASP A 142 14.02 12.43 -6.25
N THR A 143 14.50 11.37 -6.91
CA THR A 143 13.65 10.54 -7.78
C THR A 143 12.70 9.72 -6.93
N VAL A 144 11.43 9.63 -7.33
CA VAL A 144 10.42 8.81 -6.64
C VAL A 144 10.10 7.56 -7.44
N LYS A 145 9.99 6.44 -6.73
CA LYS A 145 9.48 5.18 -7.28
C LYS A 145 8.25 4.73 -6.49
N ILE A 146 7.16 4.50 -7.21
CA ILE A 146 5.93 3.89 -6.71
C ILE A 146 5.72 2.57 -7.45
N THR A 147 5.57 1.50 -6.70
CA THR A 147 5.21 0.17 -7.20
C THR A 147 3.72 0.08 -7.45
N VAL A 148 3.32 -0.39 -8.63
CA VAL A 148 1.93 -0.65 -9.03
C VAL A 148 1.82 -2.08 -9.57
N TRP A 149 0.63 -2.66 -9.51
CA TRP A 149 0.36 -3.96 -10.11
C TRP A 149 0.14 -3.85 -11.62
N GLY A 150 0.53 -4.88 -12.38
CA GLY A 150 0.48 -4.92 -13.84
C GLY A 150 0.29 -6.32 -14.40
#